data_AF-A0A7C4MJ46-F1
#
_entry.id   AF-A0A7C4MJ46-F1
#
_cell.length_a   1.000
_cell.length_b   1.000
_cell.length_c   1.000
_cell.angle_alpha   90.00
_cell.angle_beta   90.00
_cell.angle_gamma   90.00
#
_symmetry.space_group_name_H-M   'P 1'
#
loop_
_entity.id
_entity.type
_entity.pdbx_description
1 polymer ?
#
loop_
_entity_poly.entity_id
_entity_poly.type
_entity_poly.pdbx_seq_one_letter_code
_entity_poly.pdbx_strand_id
1 'polypeptide(L)'
;MEKGYNFKDIEPEILKYWENKDIYTKIKRKNHGRKKFYFLQGPPYTSGRLHLGQTWNHALKDMILRFNRMSGFDVWDRGGYDTHGVPIENKVQKKFGLQTKKDIINFGIEKFVHECQKFSESGAAVMSEDLWKLGVWLNNDNAYM
;
A
#
# COMPACT_ATOMS: atom_id res chain seq x y z
N MET A 1 8.59 23.31 -30.48
CA MET A 1 8.58 21.83 -30.54
C MET A 1 10.05 21.43 -30.63
N GLU A 2 10.66 20.64 -29.76
CA GLU A 2 10.20 19.59 -28.86
C GLU A 2 11.01 19.66 -27.55
N LYS A 3 10.34 19.63 -26.39
CA LYS A 3 10.88 18.84 -25.27
C LYS A 3 10.21 17.48 -25.42
N GLY A 4 10.99 16.44 -25.73
CA GLY A 4 10.48 15.07 -25.67
C GLY A 4 9.91 14.75 -24.28
N TYR A 5 9.06 13.73 -24.18
CA TYR A 5 8.51 13.28 -22.91
C TYR A 5 9.64 12.93 -21.91
N ASN A 6 9.71 13.67 -20.79
CA ASN A 6 10.59 13.34 -19.67
C ASN A 6 9.75 12.91 -18.47
N PHE A 7 9.67 11.60 -18.24
CA PHE A 7 8.88 11.02 -17.16
C PHE A 7 9.31 11.51 -15.77
N LYS A 8 10.60 11.83 -15.57
CA LYS A 8 11.13 12.30 -14.28
C LYS A 8 10.56 13.66 -13.87
N ASP A 9 10.14 14.47 -14.84
CA ASP A 9 9.54 15.78 -14.59
C ASP A 9 8.02 15.67 -14.54
N ILE A 10 7.43 14.90 -15.47
CA ILE A 10 5.98 14.85 -15.69
C ILE A 10 5.26 14.02 -14.63
N GLU A 11 5.77 12.83 -14.26
CA GLU A 11 5.07 11.97 -13.30
C GLU A 11 4.89 12.65 -11.93
N PRO A 12 5.93 13.28 -11.32
CA PRO A 12 5.75 14.02 -10.07
C PRO A 12 4.77 15.20 -10.20
N GLU A 13 4.77 15.91 -11.34
CA GLU A 13 3.82 16.99 -11.59
C GLU A 13 2.38 16.48 -11.60
N ILE A 14 2.13 15.34 -12.26
CA ILE A 14 0.80 14.72 -12.31
C ILE A 14 0.35 14.22 -10.93
N LEU A 15 1.23 13.57 -10.15
CA LEU A 15 0.91 13.15 -8.79
C LEU A 15 0.52 14.35 -7.91
N LYS A 16 1.30 15.44 -7.98
CA LYS A 16 1.02 16.68 -7.26
C LYS A 16 -0.28 17.34 -7.72
N TYR A 17 -0.57 17.28 -9.02
CA TYR A 17 -1.85 17.74 -9.56
C TYR A 17 -3.03 16.92 -9.00
N TRP A 18 -2.91 15.59 -8.96
CA TRP A 18 -3.96 14.72 -8.40
C TRP A 18 -4.22 14.98 -6.92
N GLU A 19 -3.15 15.16 -6.13
CA GLU A 19 -3.22 15.48 -4.71
C GLU A 19 -3.86 16.87 -4.48
N ASN A 20 -3.31 17.93 -5.08
CA ASN A 20 -3.80 19.30 -4.91
C ASN A 20 -5.26 19.49 -5.34
N LYS A 21 -5.71 18.70 -6.33
CA LYS A 21 -7.09 18.78 -6.84
C LYS A 21 -7.98 17.69 -6.24
N ASP A 22 -7.51 16.87 -5.33
CA ASP A 22 -8.27 15.79 -4.69
C ASP A 22 -9.01 14.91 -5.72
N ILE A 23 -8.29 14.52 -6.78
CA ILE A 23 -8.88 13.86 -7.96
C ILE A 23 -9.46 12.49 -7.60
N TYR A 24 -8.76 11.72 -6.75
CA TYR A 24 -9.19 10.41 -6.29
C TYR A 24 -10.55 10.47 -5.57
N THR A 25 -10.73 11.40 -4.63
CA THR A 25 -12.00 11.57 -3.92
C THR A 25 -13.09 12.10 -4.85
N LYS A 26 -12.75 13.02 -5.76
CA LYS A 26 -13.70 13.55 -6.75
C LYS A 26 -14.28 12.46 -7.64
N ILE A 27 -13.47 11.52 -8.15
CA ILE A 27 -13.99 10.42 -8.98
C ILE A 27 -14.85 9.45 -8.17
N LYS A 28 -14.50 9.18 -6.90
CA LYS A 28 -15.35 8.39 -5.98
C LYS A 28 -16.69 9.05 -5.77
N ARG A 29 -16.70 10.34 -5.44
CA ARG A 29 -17.92 11.13 -5.24
C ARG A 29 -18.79 11.21 -6.50
N LYS A 30 -18.19 11.35 -7.68
CA LYS A 30 -18.90 11.38 -8.97
C LYS A 30 -19.72 10.09 -9.20
N ASN A 31 -19.20 8.95 -8.77
CA ASN A 31 -19.84 7.65 -8.97
C ASN A 31 -20.60 7.14 -7.74
N HIS A 32 -20.56 7.86 -6.62
CA HIS A 32 -21.20 7.42 -5.37
C HIS A 32 -22.69 7.13 -5.58
N GLY A 33 -23.15 5.98 -5.08
CA GLY A 33 -24.55 5.55 -5.19
C GLY A 33 -24.92 4.89 -6.53
N ARG A 34 -23.97 4.77 -7.48
CA ARG A 34 -24.15 3.97 -8.70
C ARG A 34 -23.97 2.48 -8.40
N LYS A 35 -24.02 1.65 -9.44
CA LYS A 35 -23.78 0.20 -9.31
C LYS A 35 -22.39 -0.03 -8.70
N LYS A 36 -22.36 -0.80 -7.61
CA LYS A 36 -21.13 -1.06 -6.86
C LYS A 36 -20.24 -2.08 -7.57
N PHE A 37 -18.94 -1.87 -7.48
CA PHE A 37 -17.91 -2.85 -7.79
C PHE A 37 -17.02 -3.01 -6.56
N TYR A 38 -17.01 -4.21 -5.98
CA TYR A 38 -16.24 -4.51 -4.79
C TYR A 38 -14.91 -5.14 -5.20
N PHE A 39 -13.82 -4.46 -4.88
CA PHE A 39 -12.50 -4.99 -5.09
C PHE A 39 -11.88 -5.43 -3.77
N LEU A 40 -11.61 -6.72 -3.65
CA LEU A 40 -10.88 -7.28 -2.52
C LEU A 40 -9.41 -7.38 -2.89
N GLN A 41 -8.60 -6.53 -2.26
CA GLN A 41 -7.16 -6.57 -2.39
C GLN A 41 -6.61 -7.62 -1.42
N GLY A 42 -5.85 -8.59 -1.96
CA GLY A 42 -5.07 -9.51 -1.13
C GLY A 42 -3.93 -8.74 -0.45
N PRO A 43 -3.90 -8.67 0.88
CA PRO A 43 -3.01 -7.78 1.62
C PRO A 43 -1.56 -8.26 1.50
N PRO A 44 -0.62 -7.40 1.10
CA PRO A 44 0.78 -7.80 1.08
C PRO A 44 1.36 -7.75 2.50
N TYR A 45 2.33 -8.63 2.76
CA TYR A 45 3.12 -8.57 3.98
C TYR A 45 3.88 -7.24 4.07
N THR A 46 3.88 -6.66 5.27
CA THR A 46 4.58 -5.41 5.65
C THR A 46 6.11 -5.58 5.74
N SER A 47 6.69 -6.13 4.68
CA SER A 47 8.09 -6.54 4.61
C SER A 47 9.06 -5.42 4.22
N GLY A 48 8.56 -4.22 3.87
CA GLY A 48 9.33 -3.06 3.46
C GLY A 48 8.96 -2.57 2.06
N ARG A 49 9.95 -2.09 1.30
CA ARG A 49 9.77 -1.51 -0.05
C ARG A 49 9.16 -2.52 -1.04
N LEU A 50 8.40 -2.00 -2.00
CA LEU A 50 7.84 -2.84 -3.06
C LEU A 50 8.91 -3.44 -3.96
N HIS A 51 8.73 -4.70 -4.34
CA HIS A 51 9.52 -5.33 -5.39
C HIS A 51 8.77 -5.36 -6.74
N LEU A 52 9.45 -5.72 -7.82
CA LEU A 52 8.90 -5.69 -9.18
C LEU A 52 7.63 -6.54 -9.33
N GLY A 53 7.58 -7.71 -8.70
CA GLY A 53 6.40 -8.57 -8.70
C GLY A 53 5.16 -7.93 -8.07
N GLN A 54 5.34 -7.21 -6.96
CA GLN A 54 4.26 -6.42 -6.37
C GLN A 54 3.86 -5.25 -7.28
N THR A 55 4.85 -4.54 -7.84
CA THR A 55 4.64 -3.43 -8.78
C THR A 55 3.76 -3.87 -9.96
N TRP A 56 4.10 -4.99 -10.59
CA TRP A 56 3.34 -5.55 -11.70
C TRP A 56 1.90 -5.90 -11.30
N ASN A 57 1.73 -6.58 -10.16
CA ASN A 57 0.41 -6.97 -9.66
C ASN A 57 -0.48 -5.73 -9.38
N HIS A 58 0.08 -4.72 -8.72
CA HIS A 58 -0.65 -3.51 -8.39
C HIS A 58 -1.00 -2.66 -9.62
N ALA A 59 -0.13 -2.59 -10.63
CA ALA A 59 -0.43 -1.91 -11.89
C ALA A 59 -1.64 -2.54 -12.60
N LEU A 60 -1.71 -3.87 -12.68
CA LEU A 60 -2.84 -4.57 -13.28
C LEU A 60 -4.15 -4.34 -12.52
N LYS A 61 -4.10 -4.41 -11.18
CA LYS A 61 -5.25 -4.14 -10.32
C LYS A 61 -5.76 -2.71 -10.50
N ASP A 62 -4.86 -1.73 -10.47
CA ASP A 62 -5.20 -0.31 -10.65
C ASP A 62 -5.85 -0.04 -12.02
N MET A 63 -5.33 -0.64 -13.10
CA MET A 63 -5.92 -0.56 -14.43
C MET A 63 -7.40 -0.99 -14.43
N ILE A 64 -7.72 -2.13 -13.78
CA ILE A 64 -9.10 -2.63 -13.67
C ILE A 64 -9.96 -1.69 -12.83
N LEU A 65 -9.43 -1.14 -11.73
CA LEU A 65 -10.16 -0.18 -10.89
C LEU A 65 -10.48 1.10 -11.66
N ARG A 66 -9.50 1.66 -12.37
CA ARG A 66 -9.69 2.85 -13.21
C ARG A 66 -10.72 2.60 -14.32
N PHE A 67 -10.64 1.45 -15.00
CA PHE A 67 -11.62 1.06 -16.00
C PHE A 67 -13.05 1.02 -15.44
N ASN A 68 -13.25 0.41 -14.27
CA ASN A 68 -14.57 0.36 -13.62
C ASN A 68 -15.05 1.76 -13.19
N ARG A 69 -14.16 2.61 -12.66
CA ARG A 69 -14.49 4.01 -12.34
C ARG A 69 -14.93 4.78 -13.59
N MET A 70 -14.21 4.64 -14.70
CA MET A 70 -14.56 5.28 -15.98
C MET A 70 -15.87 4.76 -16.56
N SER A 71 -16.15 3.47 -16.38
CA SER A 71 -17.42 2.83 -16.74
C SER A 71 -18.59 3.21 -15.81
N GLY A 72 -18.35 4.07 -14.82
CA GLY A 72 -19.38 4.63 -13.95
C GLY A 72 -19.73 3.79 -12.72
N PHE A 73 -18.92 2.79 -12.35
CA PHE A 73 -19.15 2.02 -11.14
C PHE A 73 -18.71 2.78 -9.88
N ASP A 74 -19.45 2.56 -8.80
CA ASP A 74 -19.04 2.93 -7.44
C ASP A 74 -18.05 1.90 -6.91
N VAL A 75 -16.76 2.17 -7.12
CA VAL A 75 -15.67 1.23 -6.81
C VAL A 75 -15.25 1.35 -5.36
N TRP A 76 -15.42 0.26 -4.61
CA TRP A 76 -14.88 0.06 -3.26
C TRP A 76 -13.50 -0.61 -3.36
N ASP A 77 -12.46 0.09 -2.90
CA ASP A 77 -11.04 -0.18 -3.15
C ASP A 77 -10.18 -0.01 -1.88
N ARG A 78 -10.67 -0.54 -0.76
CA ARG A 78 -9.96 -0.47 0.52
C ARG A 78 -8.64 -1.24 0.43
N GLY A 79 -7.53 -0.57 0.76
CA GLY A 79 -6.23 -1.21 0.91
C GLY A 79 -6.18 -2.13 2.13
N GLY A 80 -5.12 -2.91 2.24
CA GLY A 80 -4.88 -3.79 3.38
C GLY A 80 -3.43 -4.17 3.49
N TYR A 81 -3.01 -4.55 4.70
CA TYR A 81 -1.66 -5.00 4.99
C TYR A 81 -1.70 -6.23 5.89
N ASP A 82 -0.84 -7.19 5.59
CA ASP A 82 -0.66 -8.35 6.45
C ASP A 82 0.45 -8.04 7.46
N THR A 83 0.04 -7.92 8.72
CA THR A 83 0.83 -7.38 9.83
C THR A 83 1.30 -8.44 10.81
N HIS A 84 0.93 -9.71 10.60
CA HIS A 84 1.23 -10.80 11.51
C HIS A 84 2.10 -11.90 10.89
N GLY A 85 2.56 -12.79 11.76
CA GLY A 85 3.17 -14.06 11.38
C GLY A 85 4.70 -14.08 11.34
N VAL A 86 5.19 -15.29 11.08
CA VAL A 86 6.61 -15.67 11.10
C VAL A 86 7.51 -14.76 10.24
N PRO A 87 7.10 -14.23 9.06
CA PRO A 87 7.96 -13.34 8.30
C PRO A 87 8.40 -12.09 9.07
N ILE A 88 7.49 -11.47 9.83
CA ILE A 88 7.75 -10.26 10.61
C ILE A 88 8.55 -10.60 11.85
N GLU A 89 8.15 -11.66 12.55
CA GLU A 89 8.88 -12.17 13.72
C GLU A 89 10.35 -12.47 13.38
N ASN A 90 10.63 -13.08 12.21
CA ASN A 90 11.98 -13.36 11.75
C ASN A 90 12.79 -12.09 11.46
N LYS A 91 12.15 -11.04 10.92
CA LYS A 91 12.80 -9.74 10.68
C LYS A 91 13.16 -9.05 12.00
N VAL A 92 12.27 -9.07 12.99
CA VAL A 92 12.51 -8.49 14.31
C VAL A 92 13.57 -9.29 15.09
N GLN A 93 13.48 -10.61 15.07
CA GLN A 93 14.52 -11.48 15.64
C GLN A 93 15.90 -11.15 15.07
N LYS A 94 16.00 -11.03 13.73
CA LYS A 94 17.26 -10.65 13.07
C LYS A 94 17.73 -9.24 13.46
N LYS A 95 16.82 -8.26 13.60
CA LYS A 95 17.13 -6.89 14.03
C LYS A 95 17.74 -6.84 15.43
N PHE A 96 17.28 -7.69 16.34
CA PHE A 96 17.73 -7.73 17.74
C PHE A 96 18.71 -8.87 18.06
N GLY A 97 19.13 -9.65 17.06
CA GLY A 97 20.05 -10.77 17.25
C GLY A 97 19.49 -11.95 18.05
N LEU A 98 18.16 -12.11 18.07
CA LEU A 98 17.48 -13.20 18.76
C LEU A 98 17.51 -14.45 17.87
N GLN A 99 18.05 -15.57 18.36
CA GLN A 99 18.19 -16.80 17.55
C GLN A 99 17.25 -17.91 18.01
N THR A 100 16.83 -17.87 19.26
CA THR A 100 16.00 -18.91 19.87
C THR A 100 14.75 -18.33 20.51
N LYS A 101 13.74 -19.17 20.71
CA LYS A 101 12.52 -18.80 21.46
C LYS A 101 12.84 -18.34 22.89
N LYS A 102 13.90 -18.87 23.50
CA LYS A 102 14.36 -18.42 24.83
C LYS A 102 14.85 -16.99 24.81
N ASP A 103 15.52 -16.57 23.73
CA ASP A 103 15.99 -15.18 23.58
C ASP A 103 14.82 -14.21 23.50
N ILE A 104 13.72 -14.58 22.83
CA ILE A 104 12.49 -13.78 22.79
C ILE A 104 11.89 -13.64 24.19
N ILE A 105 11.81 -14.73 24.95
CA ILE A 105 11.30 -14.70 26.33
C ILE A 105 12.18 -13.80 27.21
N ASN A 106 13.51 -13.95 27.10
CA ASN A 106 14.48 -13.13 27.85
C ASN A 106 14.46 -11.65 27.42
N PHE A 107 14.20 -11.36 26.14
CA PHE A 107 14.01 -10.00 25.62
C PHE A 107 12.70 -9.36 26.13
N GLY A 108 11.73 -10.20 26.51
CA GLY A 108 10.40 -9.82 26.94
C GLY A 108 9.40 -9.94 25.80
N ILE A 109 8.38 -10.79 25.99
CA ILE A 109 7.34 -11.05 24.98
C ILE A 109 6.61 -9.77 24.59
N GLU A 110 6.20 -8.95 25.57
CA GLU A 110 5.52 -7.67 25.32
C GLU A 110 6.39 -6.73 24.47
N LYS A 111 7.67 -6.62 24.82
CA LYS A 111 8.62 -5.79 24.07
C LYS A 111 8.82 -6.31 22.65
N PHE A 112 8.89 -7.63 22.47
CA PHE A 112 9.00 -8.25 21.16
C PHE A 112 7.77 -7.98 20.28
N VAL A 113 6.56 -8.18 20.83
CA VAL A 113 5.29 -7.90 20.14
C VAL A 113 5.21 -6.43 19.72
N HIS A 114 5.59 -5.52 20.61
CA HIS A 114 5.59 -4.09 20.30
C HIS A 114 6.59 -3.73 19.18
N GLU A 115 7.75 -4.37 19.14
CA GLU A 115 8.70 -4.18 18.03
C GLU A 115 8.21 -4.78 16.71
N CYS A 116 7.48 -5.92 16.75
CA CYS A 116 6.78 -6.46 15.58
C CYS A 116 5.72 -5.50 15.06
N GLN A 117 4.89 -4.94 15.94
CA GLN A 117 3.87 -3.96 15.57
C GLN A 117 4.49 -2.74 14.90
N LYS A 118 5.52 -2.14 15.51
CA LYS A 118 6.25 -1.00 14.92
C LYS A 118 6.85 -1.34 13.55
N PHE A 119 7.41 -2.54 13.41
CA PHE A 119 7.95 -3.00 12.13
C PHE A 119 6.84 -3.04 11.08
N SER A 120 5.69 -3.63 11.39
CA SER A 120 4.54 -3.73 10.49
C SER A 120 3.99 -2.36 10.09
N GLU A 121 3.79 -1.45 11.04
CA GLU A 121 3.30 -0.09 10.78
C GLU A 121 4.27 0.69 9.88
N SER A 122 5.58 0.60 10.17
CA SER A 122 6.60 1.24 9.34
C SER A 122 6.67 0.67 7.93
N GLY A 123 6.51 -0.66 7.79
CA GLY A 123 6.46 -1.34 6.51
C GLY A 123 5.24 -0.91 5.69
N ALA A 124 4.06 -0.88 6.31
CA ALA A 124 2.82 -0.42 5.68
C ALA A 124 2.91 1.03 5.19
N ALA A 125 3.51 1.93 5.96
CA ALA A 125 3.71 3.32 5.57
C ALA A 125 4.62 3.45 4.34
N VAL A 126 5.75 2.74 4.34
CA VAL A 126 6.70 2.72 3.21
C VAL A 126 6.05 2.14 1.95
N MET A 127 5.27 1.08 2.08
CA MET A 127 4.54 0.48 0.96
C MET A 127 3.45 1.41 0.41
N SER A 128 2.74 2.11 1.30
CA SER A 128 1.73 3.11 0.89
C SER A 128 2.37 4.22 0.06
N GLU A 129 3.57 4.68 0.47
CA GLU A 129 4.36 5.67 -0.28
C GLU A 129 4.77 5.14 -1.66
N ASP A 130 5.27 3.91 -1.74
CA ASP A 130 5.69 3.29 -3.00
C ASP A 130 4.49 3.09 -3.95
N LEU A 131 3.33 2.68 -3.44
CA LEU A 131 2.09 2.55 -4.21
C LEU A 131 1.62 3.91 -4.76
N TRP A 132 1.71 4.96 -3.94
CA TRP A 132 1.39 6.31 -4.39
C TRP A 132 2.32 6.78 -5.51
N LYS A 133 3.62 6.55 -5.38
CA LYS A 133 4.61 6.87 -6.43
C LYS A 133 4.39 6.09 -7.70
N LEU A 134 3.90 4.85 -7.61
CA LEU A 134 3.47 4.03 -8.75
C LEU A 134 2.17 4.55 -9.40
N GLY A 135 1.48 5.49 -8.77
CA GLY A 135 0.21 6.04 -9.23
C GLY A 135 -0.99 5.13 -8.97
N VAL A 136 -0.87 4.19 -8.02
CA VAL A 136 -1.97 3.27 -7.67
C VAL A 136 -3.01 3.98 -6.83
N TRP A 137 -4.27 3.91 -7.25
CA TRP A 137 -5.41 4.47 -6.52
C TRP A 137 -6.07 3.39 -5.66
N LEU A 138 -5.68 3.36 -4.39
CA LEU A 138 -6.29 2.55 -3.33
C LEU A 138 -6.52 3.43 -2.09
N ASN A 139 -7.55 3.11 -1.31
CA ASN A 139 -7.77 3.78 -0.04
C ASN A 139 -6.85 3.17 1.03
N ASN A 140 -5.62 3.66 1.09
CA ASN A 140 -4.63 3.22 2.08
C ASN A 140 -4.77 3.94 3.43
N ASP A 141 -5.36 5.14 3.47
CA ASP A 141 -5.60 5.90 4.71
C ASP A 141 -6.55 5.17 5.66
N ASN A 142 -7.48 4.39 5.10
CA ASN A 142 -8.35 3.49 5.86
C ASN A 142 -8.05 2.02 5.51
N ALA A 143 -6.77 1.66 5.36
CA ALA A 143 -6.40 0.26 5.17
C ALA A 143 -6.82 -0.60 6.37
N TYR A 144 -7.12 -1.88 6.14
CA TYR A 144 -7.20 -2.85 7.24
C TYR A 144 -5.80 -3.39 7.56
N MET A 145 -5.56 -3.69 8.82
CA MET A 145 -4.30 -4.20 9.37
C MET A 145 -4.56 -5.37 10.32
#